data_AF-A0A6A7VSR1-F1
#
_entry.id   AF-A0A6A7VSR1-F1
#
_cell.length_a   1.000
_cell.length_b   1.000
_cell.length_c   1.000
_cell.angle_alpha   90.00
_cell.angle_beta   90.00
_cell.angle_gamma   90.00
#
_symmetry.space_group_name_H-M   'P 1'
#
loop_
_entity.id
_entity.type
_entity.pdbx_description
1 polymer ?
#
loop_
_entity_poly.entity_id
_entity_poly.type
_entity_poly.pdbx_seq_one_letter_code
_entity_poly.pdbx_strand_id
1 'polypeptide(L)' 'MKRFEAFETIGCLFTEVTNDTLELSATDKIWASIWEFVLEAAERYSIDATKLLADFIERNPVAHTLRNMYIYKQAS' A
#
# COMPACT_ATOMS: atom_id res chain seq x y z
N MET A 1 21.82 -2.93 21.32
CA MET A 1 21.18 -1.91 20.46
C MET A 1 21.44 -2.29 19.00
N LYS A 2 20.53 -3.04 18.38
CA LYS A 2 20.60 -3.50 16.97
C LYS A 2 19.18 -3.56 16.38
N ARG A 3 18.50 -2.42 16.32
CA ARG A 3 17.13 -2.29 15.77
C ARG A 3 17.06 -1.42 14.51
N PHE A 4 18.19 -0.99 13.98
CA PHE A 4 18.22 -0.02 12.87
C PHE A 4 18.83 -0.56 11.56
N GLU A 5 19.35 -1.78 11.53
CA GLU A 5 19.92 -2.35 10.28
C GLU A 5 18.86 -2.99 9.35
N ALA A 6 17.60 -3.12 9.80
CA ALA A 6 16.52 -3.70 8.99
C ALA A 6 15.55 -2.66 8.40
N PHE A 7 15.85 -1.36 8.53
CA PHE A 7 15.22 -0.33 7.69
C PHE A 7 16.06 -0.17 6.42
N GLU A 8 16.21 -1.27 5.68
CA GLU A 8 16.30 -1.15 4.23
C GLU A 8 14.97 -0.51 3.84
N THR A 9 15.00 0.83 3.80
CA THR A 9 13.80 1.65 3.85
C THR A 9 12.97 1.22 2.67
N ILE A 10 11.67 1.01 2.87
CA ILE A 10 10.71 0.86 1.78
C ILE A 10 10.96 1.92 0.67
N GLY A 11 11.48 3.09 1.03
CA GLY A 11 12.01 4.12 0.12
C GLY A 11 13.14 3.69 -0.83
N CYS A 12 14.06 2.80 -0.44
CA CYS A 12 15.10 2.23 -1.31
C CYS A 12 14.51 1.30 -2.36
N LEU A 13 13.49 0.50 -2.00
CA LEU A 13 12.74 -0.34 -2.95
C LEU A 13 12.02 0.49 -4.02
N PHE A 14 11.71 1.75 -3.71
CA PHE A 14 11.01 2.68 -4.62
C PHE A 14 11.94 3.48 -5.53
N THR A 15 13.23 3.62 -5.20
CA THR A 15 14.22 4.29 -6.05
C THR A 15 14.49 3.51 -7.34
N GLU A 16 14.25 2.20 -7.37
CA GLU A 16 14.42 1.37 -8.58
C GLU A 16 13.23 1.47 -9.56
N VAL A 17 12.10 2.04 -9.15
CA VAL A 17 10.86 2.13 -9.96
C VAL A 17 10.66 3.52 -10.59
N THR A 18 11.65 4.41 -10.51
CA THR A 18 11.60 5.77 -11.07
C THR A 18 12.41 5.87 -12.35
N ASN A 19 12.06 5.08 -13.38
CA ASN A 19 12.78 5.22 -14.64
C ASN A 19 12.01 5.39 -15.94
N ASP A 20 10.73 5.04 -16.16
CA ASP A 20 10.17 5.36 -17.51
C ASP A 20 8.65 5.33 -17.80
N THR A 21 7.73 5.40 -16.83
CA THR A 21 6.29 5.49 -17.18
C THR A 21 5.50 6.31 -16.18
N LEU A 22 4.86 7.38 -16.67
CA LEU A 22 3.83 8.21 -16.03
C LEU A 22 3.80 8.02 -14.49
N GLU A 23 4.77 8.61 -13.80
CA GLU A 23 5.11 8.20 -12.43
C GLU A 23 3.92 8.34 -11.48
N LEU A 24 3.28 7.20 -11.21
CA LEU A 24 2.41 7.04 -10.04
C LEU A 24 3.15 7.58 -8.82
N SER A 25 2.50 8.44 -8.03
CA SER A 25 3.17 8.97 -6.84
C SER A 25 3.47 7.81 -5.89
N ALA A 26 4.42 8.00 -4.97
CA ALA A 26 4.76 6.98 -3.97
C ALA A 26 3.49 6.44 -3.26
N THR A 27 2.51 7.31 -2.98
CA THR A 27 1.21 6.93 -2.41
C THR A 27 0.40 6.00 -3.31
N ASP A 28 0.34 6.25 -4.62
CA ASP A 28 -0.41 5.40 -5.55
C ASP A 28 0.27 4.04 -5.71
N LYS A 29 1.61 4.00 -5.78
CA LYS A 29 2.38 2.76 -5.84
C LYS A 29 2.14 1.90 -4.61
N ILE A 30 2.20 2.51 -3.41
CA ILE A 30 1.91 1.81 -2.14
C ILE A 30 0.47 1.29 -2.13
N TRP A 31 -0.50 2.10 -2.56
CA TRP A 31 -1.90 1.70 -2.58
C TRP A 31 -2.15 0.54 -3.55
N ALA A 32 -1.57 0.60 -4.74
CA ALA A 32 -1.65 -0.47 -5.74
C ALA A 32 -1.08 -1.79 -5.19
N SER A 33 0.10 -1.76 -4.55
CA SER A 33 0.69 -2.96 -3.93
C SER A 33 -0.16 -3.53 -2.79
N ILE A 34 -0.77 -2.68 -1.95
CA ILE A 34 -1.71 -3.13 -0.92
C ILE A 34 -2.92 -3.81 -1.56
N TRP A 35 -3.46 -3.23 -2.63
CA TRP A 35 -4.61 -3.80 -3.33
C TRP A 35 -4.31 -5.14 -4.00
N GLU A 36 -3.17 -5.26 -4.68
CA GLU A 36 -2.71 -6.51 -5.29
C GLU A 36 -2.56 -7.63 -4.25
N PHE A 37 -1.94 -7.33 -3.10
CA PHE A 37 -1.82 -8.27 -2.00
C PHE A 37 -3.19 -8.72 -1.46
N VAL A 38 -4.12 -7.78 -1.28
CA VAL A 38 -5.47 -8.10 -0.80
C VAL A 38 -6.22 -8.97 -1.80
N LEU A 39 -6.09 -8.72 -3.10
CA LEU A 39 -6.70 -9.56 -4.13
C LEU A 39 -6.15 -10.98 -4.10
N GLU A 40 -4.84 -11.16 -4.02
CA GLU A 40 -4.23 -12.49 -3.95
C GLU A 40 -4.67 -13.25 -2.69
N ALA A 41 -4.68 -12.57 -1.53
CA ALA A 41 -5.11 -13.17 -0.28
C ALA A 41 -6.61 -13.54 -0.33
N ALA A 42 -7.45 -12.65 -0.86
CA ALA A 42 -8.87 -12.87 -1.01
C ALA A 42 -9.17 -14.07 -1.91
N GLU A 43 -8.49 -14.18 -3.05
CA GLU A 43 -8.61 -15.33 -3.94
C GLU A 43 -8.15 -16.62 -3.25
N ARG A 44 -6.96 -16.61 -2.64
CA ARG A 44 -6.37 -17.78 -1.97
C ARG A 44 -7.26 -18.34 -0.86
N TYR A 45 -7.90 -17.46 -0.10
CA TYR A 45 -8.74 -17.85 1.03
C TYR A 45 -10.25 -17.84 0.71
N SER A 46 -10.63 -17.56 -0.55
CA SER A 46 -12.03 -17.43 -0.97
C SER A 46 -12.82 -16.41 -0.11
N ILE A 47 -12.17 -15.30 0.25
CA ILE A 47 -12.74 -14.20 1.02
C ILE A 47 -13.13 -13.08 0.05
N ASP A 48 -14.15 -12.30 0.39
CA ASP A 48 -14.46 -11.07 -0.34
C ASP A 48 -13.33 -10.04 -0.16
N ALA A 49 -12.69 -9.65 -1.28
CA ALA A 49 -11.56 -8.72 -1.27
C ALA A 49 -11.91 -7.34 -0.71
N THR A 50 -13.13 -6.85 -0.96
CA THR A 50 -13.56 -5.53 -0.48
C THR A 50 -13.79 -5.55 1.04
N LYS A 51 -14.35 -6.64 1.56
CA LYS A 51 -14.49 -6.84 3.02
C LYS A 51 -13.15 -7.03 3.70
N LEU A 52 -12.23 -7.77 3.08
CA LEU A 52 -10.87 -7.96 3.60
C LEU A 52 -10.11 -6.62 3.64
N LEU A 53 -10.21 -5.81 2.58
CA LEU A 53 -9.62 -4.47 2.55
C LEU A 53 -10.24 -3.57 3.63
N ALA A 54 -11.58 -3.58 3.75
CA ALA A 54 -12.27 -2.74 4.73
C ALA A 54 -11.88 -3.12 6.16
N ASP A 55 -11.86 -4.41 6.50
CA ASP A 55 -11.43 -4.91 7.81
C ASP A 55 -9.96 -4.56 8.10
N PHE A 56 -9.08 -4.68 7.10
CA PHE A 56 -7.68 -4.25 7.21
C PHE A 56 -7.56 -2.75 7.51
N ILE A 57 -8.29 -1.90 6.79
CA ILE A 57 -8.28 -0.44 6.98
C ILE A 57 -8.83 -0.05 8.36
N GLU A 58 -9.94 -0.67 8.78
CA GLU A 58 -10.58 -0.36 10.07
C GLU A 58 -9.69 -0.77 11.26
N ARG A 59 -8.97 -1.88 11.15
CA ARG A 59 -8.10 -2.39 12.23
C ARG A 59 -6.70 -1.78 12.24
N ASN A 60 -6.28 -1.13 11.16
CA ASN A 60 -4.93 -0.60 11.01
C ASN A 60 -4.92 0.94 10.80
N PRO A 61 -4.56 1.73 11.83
CA PRO A 61 -4.52 3.19 11.76
C PRO A 61 -3.63 3.75 10.63
N VAL A 62 -2.55 3.03 10.27
CA VAL A 62 -1.66 3.42 9.17
C VAL A 62 -2.36 3.23 7.84
N ALA A 63 -3.04 2.11 7.64
CA ALA A 63 -3.83 1.85 6.42
C ALA A 63 -4.97 2.87 6.27
N HIS A 64 -5.64 3.22 7.37
CA HIS A 64 -6.64 4.28 7.38
C HIS A 64 -6.07 5.64 6.95
N THR A 65 -4.87 5.97 7.41
CA THR A 65 -4.18 7.22 7.03
C THR A 65 -3.79 7.21 5.55
N LEU A 66 -3.23 6.10 5.05
CA LEU A 66 -2.88 5.93 3.64
C LEU A 66 -4.09 6.06 2.71
N ARG A 67 -5.22 5.44 3.08
CA ARG A 67 -6.49 5.57 2.35
C ARG A 67 -6.93 7.04 2.25
N ASN A 68 -6.87 7.78 3.35
CA ASN A 68 -7.29 9.19 3.38
C ASN A 68 -6.38 10.06 2.50
N MET A 69 -5.06 9.81 2.50
CA MET A 69 -4.12 10.49 1.61
C MET A 69 -4.43 10.20 0.14
N TYR A 70 -4.74 8.94 -0.19
CA TYR A 70 -5.12 8.54 -1.54
C TYR A 70 -6.43 9.20 -2.00
N ILE A 71 -7.48 9.19 -1.16
CA ILE A 71 -8.77 9.83 -1.47
C ILE A 71 -8.62 11.35 -1.65
N TYR A 72 -7.87 12.01 -0.77
CA TYR A 72 -7.63 13.45 -0.86
C TYR A 72 -6.96 13.82 -2.19
N LYS A 73 -5.97 13.02 -2.63
CA LYS A 73 -5.28 13.23 -3.90
C LYS A 73 -6.23 13.12 -5.10
N GLN A 74 -7.16 12.16 -5.09
CA GLN A 74 -8.13 11.95 -6.19
C GLN A 74 -9.18 13.07 -6.28
N ALA A 75 -9.42 13.80 -5.19
CA ALA A 75 -10.41 14.87 -5.12
C ALA A 75 -9.83 16.28 -5.42
N SER A 76 -8.52 16.38 -5.61
CA SER A 76 -7.79 17.62 -5.92
C SER A 76 -7.44 17.71 -7.40
#